data_AF-A0A351WR75-F1
#
_entry.id   AF-A0A351WR75-F1
#
_cell.length_a   1.000
_cell.length_b   1.000
_cell.length_c   1.000
_cell.angle_alpha   90.00
_cell.angle_beta   90.00
_cell.angle_gamma   90.00
#
_symmetry.space_group_name_H-M   'P 1'
#
loop_
_entity.id
_entity.type
_entity.pdbx_description
1 polymer ?
#
loop_
_entity_poly.entity_id
_entity_poly.type
_entity_poly.pdbx_seq_one_letter_code
_entity_poly.pdbx_strand_id
1 'polypeptide(L)'
;MQAKLTLSLEKDVIEHAKEFSRRQHKSLSKLVENYLRQISSPASDEEVITPLVSDLSGVIMPKAADKIKSEYANYLAEKYR
;
A
#
# COMPACT_ATOMS: atom_id res chain seq x y z
N MET A 1 19.05 -17.70 8.89
CA MET A 1 19.47 -18.69 7.87
C MET A 1 18.66 -18.47 6.61
N GLN A 2 19.21 -18.70 5.42
CA GLN A 2 18.47 -18.61 4.15
C GLN A 2 18.03 -20.00 3.70
N ALA A 3 16.75 -20.15 3.37
CA ALA A 3 16.18 -21.40 2.85
C ALA A 3 15.47 -21.11 1.53
N LYS A 4 15.40 -22.13 0.65
CA LYS A 4 14.69 -22.03 -0.64
C LYS A 4 13.30 -22.65 -0.50
N LEU A 5 12.28 -21.93 -0.93
CA LEU A 5 10.90 -22.41 -1.03
C LEU A 5 10.53 -22.54 -2.51
N THR A 6 10.16 -23.75 -2.94
CA THR A 6 9.67 -24.02 -4.30
C THR A 6 8.16 -24.17 -4.26
N LEU A 7 7.44 -23.35 -5.02
CA LEU A 7 5.97 -23.39 -5.12
C LEU A 7 5.56 -23.82 -6.52
N SER A 8 4.51 -24.64 -6.61
CA SER A 8 3.85 -24.95 -7.87
C SER A 8 2.67 -24.00 -8.06
N LEU A 9 2.65 -23.28 -9.18
CA LEU A 9 1.66 -22.26 -9.53
C LEU A 9 1.34 -22.39 -11.01
N GLU A 10 0.21 -21.81 -11.41
CA GLU A 10 -0.15 -21.72 -12.83
C GLU A 10 0.86 -20.85 -13.60
N LYS A 11 1.12 -21.22 -14.86
CA LYS A 11 2.18 -20.60 -15.67
C LYS A 11 1.91 -19.12 -15.94
N ASP A 12 0.66 -18.78 -16.22
CA ASP A 12 0.20 -17.41 -16.44
C ASP A 12 0.40 -16.55 -15.18
N VAL A 13 0.09 -17.08 -13.99
CA VAL A 13 0.35 -16.40 -12.71
C VAL A 13 1.84 -16.10 -12.53
N ILE A 14 2.72 -17.06 -12.86
CA ILE A 14 4.17 -16.86 -12.79
C ILE A 14 4.63 -15.75 -13.73
N GLU A 15 4.10 -15.69 -14.96
CA GLU A 15 4.49 -14.67 -15.94
C GLU A 15 4.01 -13.27 -15.53
N HIS A 16 2.75 -13.12 -15.10
CA HIS A 16 2.24 -11.86 -14.57
C HIS A 16 3.05 -11.38 -13.36
N ALA A 17 3.40 -12.29 -12.45
CA ALA A 17 4.19 -11.95 -11.27
C ALA A 17 5.60 -11.47 -11.63
N LYS A 18 6.27 -12.08 -12.63
CA LYS A 18 7.57 -11.62 -13.13
C LYS A 18 7.48 -10.26 -13.82
N GLU A 19 6.44 -10.02 -14.60
CA GLU A 19 6.21 -8.72 -15.24
C GLU A 19 6.01 -7.62 -14.19
N PHE A 20 5.15 -7.87 -13.21
CA PHE A 20 4.92 -6.96 -12.10
C PHE A 20 6.21 -6.66 -11.34
N SER A 21 7.01 -7.69 -11.00
CA SER A 21 8.25 -7.49 -10.24
C SER A 21 9.26 -6.62 -11.01
N ARG A 22 9.36 -6.82 -12.34
CA ARG A 22 10.19 -5.98 -13.22
C ARG A 22 9.73 -4.53 -13.22
N ARG A 23 8.42 -4.28 -13.37
CA ARG A 23 7.83 -2.92 -13.34
C ARG A 23 8.08 -2.22 -12.00
N GLN A 24 8.11 -2.96 -10.91
CA GLN A 24 8.36 -2.42 -9.57
C GLN A 24 9.85 -2.34 -9.19
N HIS A 25 10.75 -2.69 -10.11
CA HIS A 25 12.20 -2.78 -9.85
C HIS A 25 12.56 -3.60 -8.59
N LYS A 26 11.79 -4.65 -8.31
CA LYS A 26 11.96 -5.54 -7.14
C LYS A 26 12.04 -6.99 -7.61
N SER A 27 12.85 -7.80 -6.92
CA SER A 27 12.89 -9.24 -7.23
C SER A 27 11.61 -9.92 -6.79
N LEU A 28 11.15 -10.90 -7.58
CA LEU A 28 9.95 -11.67 -7.24
C LEU A 28 10.10 -12.38 -5.88
N SER A 29 11.28 -12.94 -5.59
CA SER A 29 11.59 -13.54 -4.29
C SER A 29 11.40 -12.55 -3.14
N LYS A 30 11.76 -11.27 -3.32
CA LYS A 30 11.60 -10.25 -2.28
C LYS A 30 10.14 -9.88 -2.06
N LEU A 31 9.35 -9.82 -3.14
CA LEU A 31 7.91 -9.58 -3.04
C LEU A 31 7.22 -10.71 -2.26
N VAL A 32 7.51 -11.96 -2.60
CA VAL A 32 6.94 -13.13 -1.92
C VAL A 32 7.41 -13.20 -0.47
N GLU A 33 8.69 -12.97 -0.19
CA GLU A 33 9.22 -12.93 1.18
C GLU A 33 8.49 -11.89 2.03
N ASN A 34 8.30 -10.67 1.51
CA ASN A 34 7.61 -9.60 2.22
C ASN A 34 6.14 -9.97 2.50
N TYR A 35 5.44 -10.55 1.51
CA TYR A 35 4.06 -10.99 1.69
C TYR A 35 3.96 -12.07 2.77
N LEU A 36 4.82 -13.09 2.70
CA LEU A 36 4.86 -14.16 3.70
C LEU A 36 5.12 -13.61 5.11
N ARG A 37 6.05 -12.64 5.25
CA ARG A 37 6.31 -11.96 6.54
C ARG A 37 5.06 -11.25 7.07
N GLN A 38 4.31 -10.58 6.20
CA GLN A 38 3.10 -9.86 6.60
C GLN A 38 2.02 -10.81 7.12
N ILE A 39 1.78 -11.93 6.44
CA ILE A 39 0.73 -12.88 6.85
C ILE A 39 1.15 -13.81 8.00
N SER A 40 2.46 -14.03 8.19
CA SER A 40 2.98 -14.87 9.27
C SER A 40 3.28 -14.09 10.55
N SER A 41 3.18 -12.75 10.51
CA SER A 41 3.37 -11.94 11.71
C SER A 41 2.24 -12.23 12.69
N PRO A 42 2.53 -12.50 13.97
CA PRO A 42 1.48 -12.57 14.97
C PRO A 42 0.71 -11.25 14.96
N ALA A 43 -0.62 -11.33 15.07
CA ALA A 43 -1.47 -10.14 15.16
C ALA A 43 -1.04 -9.36 16.40
N SER A 44 -0.28 -8.29 16.22
CA SER A 44 -0.22 -7.22 17.20
C SER A 44 -1.54 -6.47 17.09
N ASP A 45 -2.29 -6.38 18.19
CA ASP A 45 -3.53 -5.58 18.29
C ASP A 45 -3.33 -4.07 18.07
N GLU A 46 -2.13 -3.65 17.68
CA GLU A 46 -1.82 -2.29 17.27
C GLU A 46 -2.18 -2.14 15.78
N GLU A 47 -3.06 -1.19 15.47
CA GLU A 47 -3.31 -0.73 14.11
C GLU A 47 -1.99 -0.29 13.49
N VAL A 48 -1.33 -1.19 12.74
CA VAL A 48 -0.06 -0.89 12.07
C VAL A 48 -0.36 0.08 10.94
N ILE A 49 -0.27 1.38 11.24
CA ILE A 49 -0.28 2.43 10.23
C ILE A 49 0.89 2.14 9.29
N THR A 50 0.58 1.83 8.03
CA THR A 50 1.64 1.57 7.06
C THR A 50 2.52 2.83 6.91
N PRO A 51 3.84 2.69 6.65
CA PRO A 51 4.75 3.83 6.56
C PRO A 51 4.25 4.92 5.61
N LEU A 52 3.66 4.52 4.47
CA LEU A 52 3.07 5.45 3.52
C LEU A 52 1.90 6.24 4.12
N VAL A 53 1.02 5.59 4.89
CA VAL A 53 -0.11 6.26 5.55
C VAL A 53 0.39 7.16 6.68
N SER A 54 1.45 6.78 7.39
CA SER A 54 2.12 7.63 8.39
C SER A 54 2.73 8.88 7.75
N ASP A 55 3.39 8.72 6.60
CA ASP A 55 3.99 9.85 5.88
C ASP A 55 2.90 10.81 5.37
N LEU A 56 1.79 10.28 4.88
CA LEU A 56 0.66 11.08 4.39
C LEU A 56 -0.14 11.74 5.54
N SER A 57 -0.28 11.08 6.68
CA SER A 57 -1.03 11.62 7.82
C SER A 57 -0.34 12.81 8.48
N GLY A 58 0.99 12.88 8.43
CA GLY A 58 1.77 14.04 8.90
C GLY A 58 1.68 15.27 7.99
N VAL A 59 1.31 15.09 6.71
CA VAL A 59 1.19 16.18 5.73
C VAL A 59 -0.15 16.91 5.84
N ILE A 60 -1.21 16.21 6.22
CA ILE A 60 -2.56 16.79 6.36
C ILE A 60 -2.78 17.15 7.83
N MET A 61 -2.49 18.39 8.21
CA MET A 61 -2.85 18.88 9.54
C MET A 61 -4.39 18.86 9.69
N PRO A 62 -4.96 18.22 10.72
CA PRO A 62 -6.41 18.10 10.88
C PRO A 62 -7.15 19.44 10.87
N LYS A 63 -6.53 20.49 11.42
CA LYS A 63 -7.08 21.86 11.44
C LYS A 63 -7.22 22.48 10.04
N ALA A 64 -6.40 22.08 9.08
CA ALA A 64 -6.50 22.54 7.69
C ALA A 64 -7.58 21.76 6.93
N ALA A 65 -7.83 20.49 7.29
CA ALA A 65 -8.80 19.63 6.62
C ALA A 65 -10.24 20.17 6.70
N ASP A 66 -10.66 20.69 7.87
CA ASP A 66 -12.00 21.25 8.05
C ASP A 66 -12.21 22.54 7.23
N LYS A 67 -11.18 23.39 7.15
CA LYS A 67 -11.17 24.61 6.33
C LYS A 67 -11.21 24.28 4.84
N ILE A 68 -10.39 23.32 4.39
CA ILE A 68 -10.38 22.84 3.00
C ILE A 68 -11.75 22.25 2.62
N LYS A 69 -12.38 21.48 3.52
CA LYS A 69 -13.69 20.87 3.27
C LYS A 69 -14.78 21.91 3.06
N SER A 70 -14.80 22.97 3.87
CA SER A 70 -15.78 24.06 3.73
C SER A 70 -15.53 24.93 2.49
N GLU A 71 -14.27 25.26 2.19
CA GLU A 71 -13.88 25.97 0.96
C GLU A 71 -14.25 25.16 -0.30
N TYR A 72 -14.02 23.84 -0.29
CA TYR A 72 -14.39 22.97 -1.40
C TYR A 72 -15.90 22.83 -1.59
N ALA A 73 -16.67 22.76 -0.49
CA ALA A 73 -18.12 22.76 -0.55
C ALA A 73 -18.68 24.06 -1.16
N ASN A 74 -18.12 25.22 -0.77
CA ASN A 74 -18.49 26.52 -1.34
C ASN A 74 -18.16 26.62 -2.82
N TYR A 75 -16.96 26.17 -3.22
CA TYR A 75 -16.55 26.11 -4.62
C TYR A 75 -17.52 25.27 -5.48
N LEU A 76 -17.93 24.09 -4.99
CA LEU A 76 -18.89 23.25 -5.71
C LEU A 76 -20.27 23.92 -5.80
N ALA A 77 -20.72 24.57 -4.73
CA ALA A 77 -21.99 25.30 -4.73
C ALA A 77 -22.01 26.48 -5.74
N GLU A 78 -20.88 27.16 -5.94
CA GLU A 78 -20.73 28.19 -6.97
C GLU A 78 -20.61 27.61 -8.38
N LYS A 79 -19.86 26.52 -8.55
CA LYS A 79 -19.60 25.90 -9.86
C LYS A 79 -20.86 25.31 -10.49
N TYR A 80 -21.75 24.73 -9.69
CA TYR A 80 -22.98 24.08 -10.13
C TYR A 80 -24.24 24.94 -9.90
N ARG A 81 -24.05 26.25 -9.72
CA ARG A 81 -25.10 27.26 -9.73
C ARG A 81 -25.44 27.66 -11.16
#